data_AF-A0A5K8A4D5-F1
#
_entry.id   AF-A0A5K8A4D5-F1
#
_cell.length_a   1.000
_cell.length_b   1.000
_cell.length_c   1.000
_cell.angle_alpha   90.00
_cell.angle_beta   90.00
_cell.angle_gamma   90.00
#
_symmetry.space_group_name_H-M   'P 1'
#
loop_
_entity.id
_entity.type
_entity.pdbx_description
1 polymer ?
#
loop_
_entity_poly.entity_id
_entity_poly.type
_entity_poly.pdbx_seq_one_letter_code
_entity_poly.pdbx_strand_id
1 'polypeptide(L)'
;MVECAYCKVKSYLMADHFFRYLLPNRAPQGKELVYFPYWRFKGMLFSCLPSGIRDRFLDASQQAAAAPDFPISVGLRSQAMALKFVSPETEGWFIKPTLPFRNVMQTFLDRFNGSMRGPILHQAHIGESLSLIYAPFYADKNKIMDAVLNQPVSTEQDEPIDANRYPGGPARWKIRFIPTLCPNCGWDLVGRRDTLVLHCANCASMWQAGKQGLAKVNVAHMPASDDVEILYLPFWRIRAHVSGIELNSYADLVKTANLPRVPQPGWTRIPFHFWGPAFKVRPQSFLRLTHQVTLSQPRDTLVPRIPDGAMHPVNLPVSESAETLKLNLAGFIRPRKIVEERIDQIQAKAARYLLVYLPFEVRHHDLVQPDFKIAVNRNQLALAGNL
;
A
#
# COMPACT_ATOMS: atom_id res chain seq x y z
N MET A 1 -0.40 4.79 15.30
CA MET A 1 -0.19 4.50 16.75
C MET A 1 -0.94 5.52 17.59
N VAL A 2 -1.41 5.11 18.76
CA VAL A 2 -2.13 5.94 19.74
C VAL A 2 -1.49 5.72 21.11
N GLU A 3 -1.28 6.76 21.91
CA GLU A 3 -0.76 6.64 23.27
C GLU A 3 -1.89 6.71 24.28
N CYS A 4 -1.90 5.79 25.24
CA CYS A 4 -2.86 5.85 26.34
C CYS A 4 -2.48 6.97 27.31
N ALA A 5 -3.42 7.89 27.58
CA ALA A 5 -3.18 9.02 28.49
C ALA A 5 -2.84 8.57 29.93
N TYR A 6 -3.36 7.42 30.37
CA TYR A 6 -3.19 6.87 31.71
C TYR A 6 -1.87 6.10 31.86
N CYS A 7 -1.71 4.98 31.13
CA CYS A 7 -0.54 4.10 31.29
C CYS A 7 0.66 4.47 30.40
N LYS A 8 0.54 5.48 29.53
CA LYS A 8 1.56 5.93 28.56
C LYS A 8 2.02 4.87 27.54
N VAL A 9 1.45 3.67 27.58
CA VAL A 9 1.70 2.63 26.58
C VAL A 9 1.17 3.08 25.23
N LYS A 10 2.05 3.02 24.23
CA LYS A 10 1.68 3.22 22.83
C LYS A 10 1.04 1.94 22.29
N SER A 11 0.04 2.11 21.44
CA SER A 11 -0.71 1.02 20.81
C SER A 11 -0.71 1.18 19.30
N TYR A 12 -0.46 0.08 18.63
CA TYR A 12 -0.59 -0.06 17.19
C TYR A 12 -2.05 -0.39 16.83
N LEU A 13 -2.61 0.33 15.85
CA LEU A 13 -3.99 0.12 15.41
C LEU A 13 -4.03 -0.91 14.29
N MET A 14 -4.92 -1.88 14.40
CA MET A 14 -5.15 -2.88 13.36
C MET A 14 -6.63 -3.07 13.08
N ALA A 15 -6.93 -3.33 11.82
CA ALA A 15 -8.22 -3.85 11.38
C ALA A 15 -8.08 -5.34 11.03
N ASP A 16 -9.13 -6.13 11.22
CA ASP A 16 -9.12 -7.55 10.85
C ASP A 16 -9.04 -7.76 9.33
N HIS A 17 -9.62 -6.84 8.56
CA HIS A 17 -9.63 -6.86 7.10
C HIS A 17 -9.25 -5.50 6.51
N PHE A 18 -9.99 -4.45 6.85
CA PHE A 18 -9.78 -3.09 6.38
C PHE A 18 -10.36 -2.11 7.41
N PHE A 19 -9.83 -0.90 7.43
CA PHE A 19 -10.37 0.15 8.28
C PHE A 19 -11.74 0.62 7.78
N ARG A 20 -12.63 0.89 8.73
CA ARG A 20 -13.93 1.50 8.47
C ARG A 20 -13.94 2.92 9.00
N TYR A 21 -14.33 3.85 8.15
CA TYR A 21 -14.35 5.28 8.45
C TYR A 21 -15.76 5.83 8.33
N LEU A 22 -16.03 6.94 9.02
CA LEU A 22 -17.24 7.75 8.87
C LEU A 22 -16.88 9.16 8.42
N LEU A 23 -17.69 9.71 7.51
CA LEU A 23 -17.71 11.14 7.23
C LEU A 23 -18.38 11.88 8.40
N PRO A 24 -17.98 13.12 8.71
CA PRO A 24 -18.64 13.92 9.72
C PRO A 24 -20.06 14.28 9.26
N ASN A 25 -20.97 14.49 10.21
CA ASN A 25 -22.33 14.93 9.93
C ASN A 25 -22.61 16.29 10.58
N ARG A 26 -23.66 16.96 10.08
CA ARG A 26 -24.25 18.21 10.54
C ARG A 26 -25.78 18.09 10.58
N ALA A 27 -26.31 16.87 10.72
CA ALA A 27 -27.74 16.65 10.71
C ALA A 27 -28.44 17.46 11.80
N PRO A 28 -29.66 17.97 11.55
CA PRO A 28 -30.46 18.60 12.59
C PRO A 28 -30.68 17.68 13.79
N GLN A 29 -30.82 18.26 14.98
CA GLN A 29 -31.07 17.50 16.21
C GLN A 29 -32.36 16.66 16.09
N GLY A 30 -32.32 15.44 16.62
CA GLY A 30 -33.44 14.50 16.59
C GLY A 30 -33.62 13.75 15.28
N LYS A 31 -32.79 13.99 14.26
CA LYS A 31 -32.76 13.16 13.05
C LYS A 31 -32.00 11.87 13.29
N GLU A 32 -32.63 10.75 13.00
CA GLU A 32 -31.99 9.44 13.00
C GLU A 32 -31.05 9.32 11.79
N LEU A 33 -29.78 8.99 12.06
CA LEU A 33 -28.76 8.86 11.02
C LEU A 33 -28.72 7.44 10.47
N VAL A 34 -28.63 7.37 9.14
CA VAL A 34 -28.30 6.16 8.40
C VAL A 34 -26.97 6.34 7.69
N TYR A 35 -26.10 5.35 7.86
CA TYR A 35 -24.75 5.34 7.34
C TYR A 35 -24.67 4.41 6.13
N PHE A 36 -24.48 4.99 4.95
CA PHE A 36 -24.39 4.24 3.70
C PHE A 36 -22.92 3.90 3.36
N PRO A 37 -22.60 2.63 3.04
CA PRO A 37 -21.23 2.20 2.82
C PRO A 37 -20.73 2.46 1.39
N TYR A 38 -19.47 2.89 1.29
CA TYR A 38 -18.72 3.10 0.06
C TYR A 38 -17.36 2.42 0.17
N TRP A 39 -17.00 1.61 -0.82
CA TRP A 39 -15.62 1.16 -0.97
C TRP A 39 -14.77 2.32 -1.43
N ARG A 40 -13.65 2.57 -0.75
CA ARG A 40 -12.60 3.45 -1.24
C ARG A 40 -11.36 2.63 -1.58
N PHE A 41 -10.87 2.87 -2.77
CA PHE A 41 -9.56 2.43 -3.21
C PHE A 41 -8.64 3.64 -3.30
N LYS A 42 -7.45 3.52 -2.72
CA LYS A 42 -6.39 4.51 -2.80
C LYS A 42 -5.07 3.80 -3.03
N GLY A 43 -4.43 4.00 -4.18
CA GLY A 43 -3.20 3.29 -4.52
C GLY A 43 -2.66 3.61 -5.92
N MET A 44 -1.61 2.89 -6.31
CA MET A 44 -0.94 3.03 -7.60
C MET A 44 -1.35 1.88 -8.51
N LEU A 45 -1.78 2.20 -9.73
CA LEU A 45 -2.08 1.23 -10.77
C LEU A 45 -0.98 1.25 -11.81
N PHE A 46 -0.45 0.07 -12.14
CA PHE A 46 0.54 -0.12 -13.20
C PHE A 46 -0.02 -1.04 -14.26
N SER A 47 0.10 -0.64 -15.52
CA SER A 47 -0.33 -1.41 -16.69
C SER A 47 0.83 -1.64 -17.63
N CYS A 48 1.16 -2.90 -17.88
CA CYS A 48 2.13 -3.31 -18.88
C CYS A 48 1.45 -3.35 -20.25
N LEU A 49 1.96 -2.53 -21.17
CA LEU A 49 1.54 -2.45 -22.57
C LEU A 49 2.74 -2.78 -23.47
N PRO A 50 2.51 -3.14 -24.75
CA PRO A 50 3.59 -3.28 -25.72
C PRO A 50 4.50 -2.04 -25.77
N SER A 51 3.93 -0.84 -25.69
CA SER A 51 4.68 0.43 -25.74
C SER A 51 5.44 0.80 -24.45
N GLY A 52 5.00 0.31 -23.28
CA GLY A 52 5.55 0.79 -22.01
C GLY A 52 4.83 0.19 -20.81
N ILE A 53 5.42 0.34 -19.63
CA ILE A 53 4.62 0.30 -18.40
C ILE A 53 4.06 1.71 -18.22
N ARG A 54 2.73 1.81 -18.08
CA ARG A 54 2.02 3.05 -17.71
C ARG A 54 1.63 2.98 -16.25
N ASP A 55 1.69 4.11 -15.58
CA ASP A 55 1.35 4.24 -14.18
C ASP A 55 0.26 5.31 -13.97
N ARG A 56 -0.55 5.13 -12.92
CA ARG A 56 -1.51 6.13 -12.46
C ARG A 56 -1.73 6.00 -10.96
N PHE A 57 -1.92 7.11 -10.29
CA PHE A 57 -2.44 7.13 -8.92
C PHE A 57 -3.98 7.23 -8.96
N LEU A 58 -4.64 6.42 -8.15
CA LEU A 58 -6.10 6.37 -8.05
C LEU A 58 -6.50 6.55 -6.59
N ASP A 59 -7.41 7.49 -6.33
CA ASP A 59 -8.14 7.63 -5.07
C ASP A 59 -9.61 7.83 -5.42
N ALA A 60 -10.37 6.74 -5.38
CA ALA A 60 -11.74 6.70 -5.83
C ALA A 60 -12.63 5.96 -4.83
N SER A 61 -13.90 6.31 -4.85
CA SER A 61 -14.92 5.64 -4.05
C SER A 61 -16.12 5.23 -4.91
N GLN A 62 -16.79 4.17 -4.51
CA GLN A 62 -18.02 3.70 -5.13
C GLN A 62 -18.89 3.01 -4.09
N GLN A 63 -20.22 3.03 -4.30
CA GLN A 63 -21.17 2.35 -3.44
C GLN A 63 -20.75 0.90 -3.14
N ALA A 64 -20.88 0.50 -1.88
CA ALA A 64 -20.66 -0.87 -1.44
C ALA A 64 -21.97 -1.64 -1.25
N ALA A 65 -23.12 -1.02 -1.52
CA ALA A 65 -24.43 -1.66 -1.62
C ALA A 65 -25.16 -1.07 -2.83
N ALA A 66 -25.95 -1.89 -3.54
CA ALA A 66 -26.77 -1.40 -4.64
C ALA A 66 -27.99 -0.65 -4.07
N ALA A 67 -28.01 0.67 -4.24
CA ALA A 67 -29.13 1.50 -3.81
C ALA A 67 -29.23 2.75 -4.70
N PRO A 68 -30.32 2.90 -5.48
CA PRO A 68 -30.47 4.02 -6.41
C PRO A 68 -30.66 5.36 -5.69
N ASP A 69 -31.13 5.34 -4.44
CA ASP A 69 -31.46 6.54 -3.66
C ASP A 69 -30.23 7.29 -3.12
N PHE A 70 -29.04 6.67 -3.19
CA PHE A 70 -27.81 7.22 -2.67
C PHE A 70 -26.83 7.59 -3.78
N PRO A 71 -25.95 8.59 -3.58
CA PRO A 71 -24.93 8.95 -4.54
C PRO A 71 -24.04 7.75 -4.93
N ILE A 72 -23.59 7.70 -6.19
CA ILE A 72 -22.72 6.62 -6.70
C ILE A 72 -21.33 6.59 -6.03
N SER A 73 -20.87 7.73 -5.48
CA SER A 73 -19.59 7.87 -4.79
C SER A 73 -19.66 8.98 -3.74
N VAL A 74 -18.68 9.05 -2.83
CA VAL A 74 -18.51 10.20 -1.93
C VAL A 74 -17.67 11.32 -2.55
N GLY A 75 -17.34 11.23 -3.84
CA GLY A 75 -16.53 12.21 -4.56
C GLY A 75 -15.19 12.49 -3.88
N LEU A 76 -14.82 13.77 -3.79
CA LEU A 76 -13.57 14.23 -3.15
C LEU A 76 -13.65 14.31 -1.62
N ARG A 77 -14.80 13.98 -1.00
CA ARG A 77 -14.98 14.10 0.46
C ARG A 77 -14.02 13.23 1.25
N SER A 78 -13.69 12.05 0.73
CA SER A 78 -12.70 11.15 1.33
C SER A 78 -11.27 11.71 1.35
N GLN A 79 -11.01 12.77 0.57
CA GLN A 79 -9.73 13.45 0.45
C GLN A 79 -9.75 14.81 1.17
N ALA A 80 -10.89 15.50 1.18
CA ALA A 80 -11.03 16.85 1.71
C ALA A 80 -11.51 16.91 3.17
N MET A 81 -12.06 15.83 3.74
CA MET A 81 -12.68 15.82 5.06
C MET A 81 -11.94 14.91 6.05
N ALA A 82 -11.97 15.29 7.33
CA ALA A 82 -11.43 14.46 8.40
C ALA A 82 -12.30 13.21 8.61
N LEU A 83 -11.73 12.04 8.31
CA LEU A 83 -12.36 10.74 8.52
C LEU A 83 -12.16 10.29 9.97
N LYS A 84 -13.25 9.87 10.62
CA LYS A 84 -13.18 9.23 11.95
C LYS A 84 -13.36 7.73 11.81
N PHE A 85 -12.78 6.94 12.72
CA PHE A 85 -13.02 5.50 12.74
C PHE A 85 -14.46 5.20 13.17
N VAL A 86 -15.07 4.20 12.55
CA VAL A 86 -16.32 3.64 13.06
C VAL A 86 -16.04 3.05 14.44
N SER A 87 -16.94 3.30 15.39
CA SER A 87 -16.83 2.77 16.75
C SER A 87 -18.15 2.12 17.15
N PRO A 88 -18.17 1.09 18.00
CA PRO A 88 -19.42 0.49 18.48
C PRO A 88 -20.36 1.48 19.17
N GLU A 89 -19.82 2.58 19.69
CA GLU A 89 -20.53 3.66 20.36
C GLU A 89 -21.11 4.69 19.37
N THR A 90 -20.85 4.55 18.06
CA THR A 90 -21.44 5.44 17.05
C THR A 90 -22.89 5.07 16.83
N GLU A 91 -23.80 5.96 17.26
CA GLU A 91 -25.24 5.81 17.06
C GLU A 91 -25.64 5.90 15.59
N GLY A 92 -26.74 5.23 15.22
CA GLY A 92 -27.30 5.22 13.87
C GLY A 92 -27.34 3.83 13.23
N TRP A 93 -27.98 3.76 12.07
CA TRP A 93 -28.15 2.52 11.31
C TRP A 93 -27.08 2.38 10.24
N PHE A 94 -26.22 1.37 10.35
CA PHE A 94 -25.16 1.10 9.39
C PHE A 94 -25.61 0.06 8.38
N ILE A 95 -25.78 0.50 7.13
CA ILE A 95 -26.12 -0.40 6.02
C ILE A 95 -24.96 -1.36 5.76
N LYS A 96 -25.28 -2.65 5.60
CA LYS A 96 -24.30 -3.69 5.33
C LYS A 96 -23.85 -3.59 3.86
N PRO A 97 -22.55 -3.64 3.58
CA PRO A 97 -22.08 -3.74 2.20
C PRO A 97 -22.54 -5.07 1.60
N THR A 98 -23.20 -5.01 0.44
CA THR A 98 -23.67 -6.19 -0.31
C THR A 98 -22.86 -6.42 -1.60
N LEU A 99 -22.11 -5.42 -2.05
CA LEU A 99 -21.23 -5.52 -3.21
C LEU A 99 -19.80 -5.87 -2.76
N PRO A 100 -19.22 -6.99 -3.21
CA PRO A 100 -17.83 -7.32 -2.94
C PRO A 100 -16.88 -6.28 -3.55
N PHE A 101 -15.80 -5.95 -2.82
CA PHE A 101 -14.79 -5.01 -3.31
C PHE A 101 -14.21 -5.39 -4.68
N ARG A 102 -14.03 -6.69 -4.96
CA ARG A 102 -13.52 -7.17 -6.25
C ARG A 102 -14.33 -6.66 -7.45
N ASN A 103 -15.65 -6.58 -7.31
CA ASN A 103 -16.54 -6.11 -8.37
C ASN A 103 -16.40 -4.61 -8.57
N VAL A 104 -16.26 -3.85 -7.47
CA VAL A 104 -16.00 -2.40 -7.51
C VAL A 104 -14.63 -2.11 -8.11
N MET A 105 -13.61 -2.89 -7.75
CA MET A 105 -12.28 -2.77 -8.35
C MET A 105 -12.35 -2.97 -9.86
N GLN A 106 -13.09 -3.97 -10.35
CA GLN A 106 -13.26 -4.17 -11.78
C GLN A 106 -13.87 -2.94 -12.46
N THR A 107 -14.83 -2.28 -11.83
CA THR A 107 -15.43 -1.04 -12.38
C THR A 107 -14.41 0.09 -12.48
N PHE A 108 -13.52 0.25 -11.50
CA PHE A 108 -12.41 1.21 -11.57
C PHE A 108 -11.44 0.87 -12.70
N LEU A 109 -11.12 -0.41 -12.85
CA LEU A 109 -10.23 -0.90 -13.90
C LEU A 109 -10.81 -0.70 -15.28
N ASP A 110 -12.08 -1.05 -15.52
CA ASP A 110 -12.73 -0.90 -16.82
C ASP A 110 -12.73 0.56 -17.28
N ARG A 111 -13.06 1.50 -16.37
CA ARG A 111 -13.02 2.94 -16.67
C ARG A 111 -11.61 3.41 -17.01
N PHE A 112 -10.60 2.91 -16.31
CA PHE A 112 -9.21 3.25 -16.58
C PHE A 112 -8.73 2.66 -17.92
N ASN A 113 -9.05 1.39 -18.14
CA ASN A 113 -8.66 0.60 -19.30
C ASN A 113 -9.25 1.15 -20.60
N GLY A 114 -10.47 1.72 -20.54
CA GLY A 114 -11.10 2.36 -21.71
C GLY A 114 -10.31 3.53 -22.31
N SER A 115 -9.38 4.13 -21.56
CA SER A 115 -8.52 5.21 -22.07
C SER A 115 -7.20 4.73 -22.69
N MET A 116 -6.91 3.43 -22.64
CA MET A 116 -5.62 2.89 -23.08
C MET A 116 -5.60 2.53 -24.56
N ARG A 117 -4.46 2.79 -25.21
CA ARG A 117 -4.19 2.39 -26.60
C ARG A 117 -3.36 1.10 -26.62
N GLY A 118 -4.00 -0.02 -26.99
CA GLY A 118 -3.37 -1.34 -27.12
C GLY A 118 -3.75 -2.32 -25.99
N PRO A 119 -3.42 -3.62 -26.16
CA PRO A 119 -3.78 -4.65 -25.20
C PRO A 119 -3.01 -4.49 -23.88
N ILE A 120 -3.69 -4.75 -22.77
CA ILE A 120 -3.09 -4.83 -21.44
C ILE A 120 -2.47 -6.21 -21.29
N LEU A 121 -1.15 -6.28 -21.23
CA LEU A 121 -0.44 -7.55 -21.10
C LEU A 121 -0.41 -8.03 -19.64
N HIS A 122 -0.35 -7.09 -18.68
CA HIS A 122 -0.36 -7.37 -17.25
C HIS A 122 -0.72 -6.09 -16.46
N GLN A 123 -1.34 -6.25 -15.28
CA GLN A 123 -1.65 -5.16 -14.35
C GLN A 123 -1.30 -5.54 -12.92
N ALA A 124 -0.87 -4.56 -12.12
CA ALA A 124 -0.72 -4.71 -10.67
C ALA A 124 -1.12 -3.42 -9.94
N HIS A 125 -1.49 -3.56 -8.66
CA HIS A 125 -1.98 -2.50 -7.78
C HIS A 125 -1.06 -2.40 -6.58
N ILE A 126 -0.38 -1.27 -6.39
CA ILE A 126 0.66 -1.14 -5.36
C ILE A 126 0.34 0.01 -4.40
N GLY A 127 0.54 -0.23 -3.12
CA GLY A 127 0.29 0.71 -2.03
C GLY A 127 -1.19 0.92 -1.80
N GLU A 128 -2.00 -0.11 -2.05
CA GLU A 128 -3.45 -0.01 -1.93
C GLU A 128 -3.91 0.06 -0.47
N SER A 129 -4.65 1.11 -0.14
CA SER A 129 -5.42 1.18 1.09
C SER A 129 -6.89 0.95 0.78
N LEU A 130 -7.31 -0.31 0.83
CA LEU A 130 -8.73 -0.64 0.86
C LEU A 130 -9.35 -0.15 2.16
N SER A 131 -10.42 0.64 2.05
CA SER A 131 -11.21 1.06 3.21
C SER A 131 -12.69 1.11 2.87
N LEU A 132 -13.52 1.02 3.91
CA LEU A 132 -14.96 1.23 3.81
C LEU A 132 -15.29 2.58 4.44
N ILE A 133 -15.91 3.48 3.68
CA ILE A 133 -16.36 4.78 4.15
C ILE A 133 -17.86 4.77 4.30
N TYR A 134 -18.34 5.16 5.47
CA TYR A 134 -19.73 5.38 5.77
C TYR A 134 -20.06 6.87 5.65
N ALA A 135 -20.91 7.21 4.68
CA ALA A 135 -21.44 8.56 4.56
C ALA A 135 -22.78 8.66 5.33
N PRO A 136 -22.98 9.72 6.14
CA PRO A 136 -24.18 9.88 6.92
C PRO A 136 -25.31 10.51 6.10
N PHE A 137 -26.52 9.99 6.27
CA PHE A 137 -27.76 10.46 5.66
C PHE A 137 -28.89 10.44 6.69
N TYR A 138 -29.99 11.12 6.42
CA TYR A 138 -31.23 11.00 7.20
C TYR A 138 -32.44 11.12 6.28
N ALA A 139 -33.57 10.56 6.71
CA ALA A 139 -34.84 10.72 6.02
C ALA A 139 -35.51 12.05 6.42
N ASP A 140 -36.03 12.77 5.43
CA ASP A 140 -36.89 13.92 5.66
C ASP A 140 -38.07 13.89 4.69
N LYS A 141 -39.26 13.55 5.21
CA LYS A 141 -40.46 13.27 4.42
C LYS A 141 -40.15 12.20 3.36
N ASN A 142 -40.24 12.55 2.09
CA ASN A 142 -40.05 11.63 0.96
C ASN A 142 -38.68 11.81 0.28
N LYS A 143 -37.67 12.32 1.01
CA LYS A 143 -36.32 12.55 0.50
C LYS A 143 -35.26 11.99 1.43
N ILE A 144 -34.19 11.47 0.83
CA ILE A 144 -32.94 11.22 1.53
C ILE A 144 -32.13 12.50 1.51
N MET A 145 -31.72 12.92 2.70
CA MET A 145 -30.89 14.09 2.93
C MET A 145 -29.46 13.65 3.21
N ASP A 146 -28.50 14.27 2.53
CA ASP A 146 -27.08 14.20 2.85
C ASP A 146 -26.83 14.89 4.18
N ALA A 147 -26.43 14.14 5.21
CA ALA A 147 -26.21 14.70 6.53
C ALA A 147 -24.91 15.52 6.64
N VAL A 148 -24.06 15.53 5.61
CA VAL A 148 -22.87 16.39 5.55
C VAL A 148 -23.25 17.81 5.15
N LEU A 149 -24.11 17.93 4.14
CA LEU A 149 -24.49 19.21 3.52
C LEU A 149 -25.90 19.67 3.92
N ASN A 150 -26.72 18.80 4.52
CA ASN A 150 -28.15 18.95 4.74
C ASN A 150 -28.91 19.29 3.45
N GLN A 151 -28.59 18.58 2.37
CA GLN A 151 -29.19 18.75 1.05
C GLN A 151 -29.81 17.45 0.55
N PRO A 152 -30.89 17.48 -0.23
CA PRO A 152 -31.49 16.28 -0.79
C PRO A 152 -30.54 15.63 -1.80
N VAL A 153 -30.42 14.30 -1.74
CA VAL A 153 -29.65 13.48 -2.70
C VAL A 153 -30.51 12.56 -3.54
N SER A 154 -31.74 12.28 -3.09
CA SER A 154 -32.74 11.55 -3.87
C SER A 154 -33.72 12.53 -4.49
N THR A 155 -34.36 12.11 -5.59
CA THR A 155 -35.61 12.72 -6.04
C THR A 155 -36.70 12.49 -4.99
N GLU A 156 -37.72 13.35 -5.00
CA GLU A 156 -38.90 13.17 -4.17
C GLU A 156 -39.62 11.88 -4.57
N GLN A 157 -39.88 11.01 -3.59
CA GLN A 157 -40.62 9.76 -3.80
C GLN A 157 -42.10 9.95 -3.45
N ASP A 158 -42.94 9.04 -3.93
CA ASP A 158 -44.38 9.05 -3.63
C ASP A 158 -44.62 8.66 -2.16
N GLU A 159 -43.77 7.80 -1.60
CA GLU A 159 -43.84 7.33 -0.21
C GLU A 159 -42.67 7.88 0.64
N PRO A 160 -42.86 8.01 1.97
CA PRO A 160 -41.78 8.32 2.89
C PRO A 160 -40.65 7.29 2.80
N ILE A 161 -39.41 7.76 2.69
CA ILE A 161 -38.26 6.87 2.53
C ILE A 161 -37.90 6.27 3.89
N ASP A 162 -38.10 4.96 4.04
CA ASP A 162 -37.57 4.20 5.17
C ASP A 162 -36.15 3.71 4.86
N ALA A 163 -35.18 4.34 5.51
CA ALA A 163 -33.78 3.98 5.37
C ALA A 163 -33.45 2.59 5.99
N ASN A 164 -34.33 2.03 6.83
CA ASN A 164 -34.23 0.66 7.36
C ASN A 164 -34.60 -0.42 6.33
N ARG A 165 -35.10 -0.04 5.15
CA ARG A 165 -35.33 -0.97 4.02
C ARG A 165 -34.07 -1.73 3.61
N TYR A 166 -32.90 -1.15 3.86
CA TYR A 166 -31.62 -1.77 3.54
C TYR A 166 -31.09 -2.61 4.72
N PRO A 167 -30.62 -3.86 4.47
CA PRO A 167 -30.05 -4.68 5.53
C PRO A 167 -28.93 -3.96 6.27
N GLY A 168 -29.06 -3.84 7.59
CA GLY A 168 -28.14 -3.05 8.39
C GLY A 168 -28.14 -3.44 9.86
N GLY A 169 -27.72 -2.51 10.70
CA GLY A 169 -27.72 -2.64 12.15
C GLY A 169 -26.85 -1.58 12.82
N PRO A 170 -26.74 -1.59 14.15
CA PRO A 170 -25.81 -0.71 14.85
C PRO A 170 -24.36 -0.99 14.45
N ALA A 171 -23.45 -0.04 14.71
CA ALA A 171 -22.02 -0.24 14.51
C ALA A 171 -21.51 -1.41 15.35
N ARG A 172 -21.01 -2.48 14.70
CA ARG A 172 -20.43 -3.66 15.39
C ARG A 172 -18.93 -3.85 15.15
N TRP A 173 -18.28 -2.89 14.50
CA TRP A 173 -16.87 -3.01 14.14
C TRP A 173 -15.96 -2.48 15.25
N LYS A 174 -14.82 -3.15 15.47
CA LYS A 174 -13.83 -2.79 16.49
C LYS A 174 -12.45 -2.71 15.87
N ILE A 175 -11.68 -1.72 16.31
CA ILE A 175 -10.24 -1.65 16.05
C ILE A 175 -9.54 -2.50 17.09
N ARG A 176 -8.55 -3.27 16.64
CA ARG A 176 -7.65 -3.97 17.53
C ARG A 176 -6.48 -3.07 17.90
N PHE A 177 -6.16 -3.06 19.18
CA PHE A 177 -5.01 -2.35 19.73
C PHE A 177 -3.96 -3.38 20.13
N ILE A 178 -2.75 -3.26 19.58
CA ILE A 178 -1.61 -4.09 19.96
C ILE A 178 -0.65 -3.21 20.75
N PRO A 179 -0.38 -3.52 22.02
CA PRO A 179 0.64 -2.82 22.80
C PRO A 179 1.97 -2.85 22.06
N THR A 180 2.61 -1.71 21.88
CA THR A 180 3.92 -1.63 21.22
C THR A 180 5.02 -1.96 22.22
N LEU A 181 4.97 -3.15 22.83
CA LEU A 181 6.00 -3.69 23.72
C LEU A 181 6.75 -4.79 22.98
N CYS A 182 8.06 -4.80 23.10
CA CYS A 182 8.91 -5.77 22.42
C CYS A 182 8.70 -7.16 23.02
N PRO A 183 8.25 -8.17 22.23
CA PRO A 183 8.09 -9.52 22.74
C PRO A 183 9.39 -10.18 23.23
N ASN A 184 10.56 -9.65 22.84
CA ASN A 184 11.85 -10.21 23.22
C ASN A 184 12.42 -9.65 24.53
N CYS A 185 12.24 -8.35 24.82
CA CYS A 185 12.85 -7.73 25.99
C CYS A 185 11.92 -6.82 26.80
N GLY A 186 10.64 -6.72 26.44
CA GLY A 186 9.64 -5.91 27.15
C GLY A 186 9.71 -4.41 26.93
N TRP A 187 10.77 -3.87 26.30
CA TRP A 187 10.90 -2.44 26.03
C TRP A 187 9.89 -1.95 24.99
N ASP A 188 9.51 -0.68 25.06
CA ASP A 188 8.74 0.00 24.02
C ASP A 188 9.34 -0.17 22.62
N LEU A 189 8.44 -0.47 21.68
CA LEU A 189 8.70 -0.46 20.25
C LEU A 189 8.41 0.93 19.68
N VAL A 190 9.32 1.40 18.84
CA VAL A 190 9.32 2.73 18.22
C VAL A 190 8.83 2.63 16.79
N GLY A 191 8.02 3.62 16.37
CA GLY A 191 7.49 3.71 15.02
C GLY A 191 6.94 5.11 14.72
N ARG A 192 6.65 5.37 13.44
CA ARG A 192 5.83 6.52 13.03
C ARG A 192 4.36 6.09 12.91
N ARG A 193 3.44 7.04 12.71
CA ARG A 193 2.00 6.74 12.64
C ARG A 193 1.63 5.74 11.55
N ASP A 194 2.35 5.79 10.43
CA ASP A 194 2.15 5.02 9.21
C ASP A 194 3.14 3.85 9.06
N THR A 195 3.99 3.60 10.05
CA THR A 195 4.96 2.51 9.94
C THR A 195 4.27 1.15 10.06
N LEU A 196 4.77 0.15 9.36
CA LEU A 196 4.31 -1.24 9.39
C LEU A 196 5.27 -2.16 10.15
N VAL A 197 6.51 -1.71 10.35
CA VAL A 197 7.53 -2.45 11.10
C VAL A 197 8.05 -1.55 12.21
N LEU A 198 7.92 -2.01 13.44
CA LEU A 198 8.32 -1.33 14.65
C LEU A 198 9.71 -1.79 15.08
N HIS A 199 10.48 -0.86 15.63
CA HIS A 199 11.88 -1.05 16.03
C HIS A 199 12.00 -1.05 17.56
N CYS A 200 12.69 -2.04 18.13
CA CYS A 200 13.09 -2.01 19.55
C CYS A 200 14.48 -1.40 19.70
N ALA A 201 14.57 -0.20 20.29
CA ALA A 201 15.85 0.48 20.52
C ALA A 201 16.78 -0.23 21.52
N ASN A 202 16.24 -1.14 22.35
CA ASN A 202 17.03 -1.85 23.35
C ASN A 202 17.72 -3.10 22.78
N CYS A 203 16.95 -4.02 22.18
CA CYS A 203 17.50 -5.27 21.64
C CYS A 203 17.67 -5.26 20.11
N ALA A 204 17.55 -4.09 19.47
CA ALA A 204 17.75 -3.88 18.03
C ALA A 204 16.89 -4.79 17.12
N SER A 205 15.75 -5.27 17.64
CA SER A 205 14.86 -6.19 16.93
C SER A 205 13.73 -5.45 16.20
N MET A 206 13.24 -6.03 15.10
CA MET A 206 12.18 -5.46 14.27
C MET A 206 10.94 -6.35 14.31
N TRP A 207 9.76 -5.73 14.41
CA TRP A 207 8.49 -6.41 14.63
C TRP A 207 7.38 -5.86 13.74
N GLN A 208 6.63 -6.73 13.08
CA GLN A 208 5.46 -6.37 12.30
C GLN A 208 4.20 -6.84 13.01
N ALA A 209 3.20 -5.97 13.08
CA ALA A 209 1.88 -6.35 13.57
C ALA A 209 1.14 -7.21 12.53
N GLY A 210 0.56 -8.32 12.99
CA GLY A 210 -0.22 -9.25 12.19
C GLY A 210 -1.38 -9.84 12.99
N LYS A 211 -2.18 -10.70 12.36
CA LYS A 211 -3.43 -11.23 12.95
C LYS A 211 -3.25 -11.86 14.34
N GLN A 212 -2.10 -12.49 14.58
CA GLN A 212 -1.79 -13.17 15.84
C GLN A 212 -0.94 -12.34 16.82
N GLY A 213 -0.70 -11.05 16.54
CA GLY A 213 0.16 -10.18 17.35
C GLY A 213 1.40 -9.73 16.59
N LEU A 214 2.50 -9.50 17.31
CA LEU A 214 3.76 -9.04 16.73
C LEU A 214 4.60 -10.22 16.25
N ALA A 215 4.99 -10.21 14.98
CA ALA A 215 5.89 -11.18 14.38
C ALA A 215 7.26 -10.55 14.12
N LYS A 216 8.34 -11.29 14.43
CA LYS A 216 9.70 -10.81 14.20
C LYS A 216 10.00 -10.70 12.70
N VAL A 217 10.62 -9.60 12.29
CA VAL A 217 11.06 -9.36 10.92
C VAL A 217 12.57 -9.47 10.86
N ASN A 218 13.09 -10.33 9.97
CA ASN A 218 14.52 -10.38 9.71
C ASN A 218 14.96 -9.13 8.96
N VAL A 219 16.06 -8.54 9.41
CA VAL A 219 16.59 -7.28 8.91
C VAL A 219 18.08 -7.38 8.64
N ALA A 220 18.54 -6.67 7.62
CA ALA A 220 19.95 -6.41 7.35
C ALA A 220 20.12 -4.98 6.86
N HIS A 221 21.36 -4.52 6.79
CA HIS A 221 21.70 -3.26 6.13
C HIS A 221 22.97 -3.39 5.31
N MET A 222 23.11 -2.51 4.31
CA MET A 222 24.36 -2.31 3.60
C MET A 222 25.19 -1.23 4.33
N PRO A 223 26.45 -1.49 4.71
CA PRO A 223 27.31 -0.52 5.36
C PRO A 223 27.48 0.75 4.52
N ALA A 224 27.76 1.86 5.19
CA ALA A 224 28.06 3.15 4.58
C ALA A 224 29.38 3.69 5.14
N SER A 225 29.94 4.71 4.48
CA SER A 225 31.02 5.49 5.10
C SER A 225 30.46 6.35 6.24
N ASP A 226 31.21 6.48 7.32
CA ASP A 226 30.88 7.34 8.46
C ASP A 226 31.16 8.83 8.19
N ASP A 227 31.83 9.16 7.07
CA ASP A 227 32.27 10.53 6.72
C ASP A 227 31.16 11.41 6.12
N VAL A 228 29.98 10.84 5.85
CA VAL A 228 28.88 11.52 5.17
C VAL A 228 27.57 11.32 5.94
N GLU A 229 26.67 12.30 5.83
CA GLU A 229 25.34 12.16 6.38
C GLU A 229 24.53 11.13 5.57
N ILE A 230 24.09 10.06 6.23
CA ILE A 230 23.37 8.94 5.60
C ILE A 230 21.93 8.87 6.13
N LEU A 231 20.98 8.69 5.20
CA LEU A 231 19.65 8.19 5.50
C LEU A 231 19.47 6.79 4.90
N TYR A 232 19.16 5.82 5.74
CA TYR A 232 18.89 4.46 5.31
C TYR A 232 17.45 4.31 4.81
N LEU A 233 17.29 3.93 3.54
CA LEU A 233 15.99 3.66 2.93
C LEU A 233 15.70 2.14 2.93
N PRO A 234 14.50 1.70 3.34
CA PRO A 234 14.19 0.28 3.46
C PRO A 234 13.70 -0.33 2.14
N PHE A 235 14.18 -1.53 1.81
CA PHE A 235 13.78 -2.30 0.64
C PHE A 235 13.47 -3.75 1.05
N TRP A 236 12.48 -4.35 0.38
CA TRP A 236 12.23 -5.78 0.45
C TRP A 236 13.10 -6.48 -0.58
N ARG A 237 14.04 -7.30 -0.10
CA ARG A 237 14.78 -8.26 -0.94
C ARG A 237 13.99 -9.56 -0.99
N ILE A 238 13.53 -9.95 -2.18
CA ILE A 238 12.60 -11.06 -2.37
C ILE A 238 13.26 -12.15 -3.21
N ARG A 239 13.32 -13.37 -2.67
CA ARG A 239 13.58 -14.58 -3.44
C ARG A 239 12.25 -15.09 -3.97
N ALA A 240 12.17 -15.30 -5.28
CA ALA A 240 10.95 -15.77 -5.95
C ALA A 240 11.25 -16.99 -6.82
N HIS A 241 10.24 -17.84 -7.00
CA HIS A 241 10.22 -18.87 -8.02
C HIS A 241 9.69 -18.25 -9.31
N VAL A 242 10.49 -18.31 -10.37
CA VAL A 242 10.14 -17.78 -11.69
C VAL A 242 10.00 -18.95 -12.66
N SER A 243 8.90 -18.99 -13.40
CA SER A 243 8.66 -19.95 -14.47
C SER A 243 8.36 -19.24 -15.79
N GLY A 244 8.57 -19.92 -16.91
CA GLY A 244 8.44 -19.35 -18.26
C GLY A 244 9.73 -18.70 -18.79
N ILE A 245 10.66 -18.33 -17.90
CA ILE A 245 12.02 -17.88 -18.22
C ILE A 245 13.01 -18.40 -17.18
N GLU A 246 14.27 -18.58 -17.59
CA GLU A 246 15.36 -18.90 -16.67
C GLU A 246 15.82 -17.61 -15.96
N LEU A 247 15.66 -17.55 -14.63
CA LEU A 247 16.05 -16.39 -13.82
C LEU A 247 16.35 -16.80 -12.37
N ASN A 248 17.26 -17.74 -12.18
CA ASN A 248 17.61 -18.26 -10.86
C ASN A 248 18.86 -17.59 -10.28
N SER A 249 19.75 -17.14 -11.15
CA SER A 249 21.09 -16.66 -10.82
C SER A 249 21.40 -15.27 -11.39
N TYR A 250 22.54 -14.70 -10.98
CA TYR A 250 23.03 -13.46 -11.55
C TYR A 250 23.41 -13.59 -13.02
N ALA A 251 23.97 -14.74 -13.41
CA ALA A 251 24.27 -15.02 -14.81
C ALA A 251 22.98 -15.00 -15.66
N ASP A 252 21.89 -15.53 -15.13
CA ASP A 252 20.60 -15.52 -15.82
C ASP A 252 20.08 -14.09 -15.97
N LEU A 253 20.16 -13.26 -14.92
CA LEU A 253 19.79 -11.85 -15.01
C LEU A 253 20.55 -11.11 -16.12
N VAL A 254 21.87 -11.31 -16.21
CA VAL A 254 22.72 -10.69 -17.23
C VAL A 254 22.24 -11.07 -18.64
N LYS A 255 21.90 -12.35 -18.87
CA LYS A 255 21.36 -12.84 -20.14
C LYS A 255 19.95 -12.29 -20.41
N THR A 256 19.02 -12.47 -19.47
CA THR A 256 17.61 -12.10 -19.61
C THR A 256 17.39 -10.59 -19.78
N ALA A 257 18.18 -9.77 -19.09
CA ALA A 257 18.10 -8.32 -19.21
C ALA A 257 19.05 -7.74 -20.28
N ASN A 258 19.82 -8.60 -20.98
CA ASN A 258 20.84 -8.21 -21.95
C ASN A 258 21.77 -7.12 -21.41
N LEU A 259 22.28 -7.31 -20.20
CA LEU A 259 23.17 -6.33 -19.57
C LEU A 259 24.50 -6.29 -20.32
N PRO A 260 25.18 -5.12 -20.41
CA PRO A 260 26.48 -4.97 -21.09
C PRO A 260 27.62 -5.58 -20.25
N ARG A 261 27.52 -6.87 -19.94
CA ARG A 261 28.46 -7.65 -19.12
C ARG A 261 28.50 -9.08 -19.64
N VAL A 262 29.68 -9.69 -19.61
CA VAL A 262 29.86 -11.11 -19.93
C VAL A 262 29.76 -11.93 -18.63
N PRO A 263 28.85 -12.93 -18.54
CA PRO A 263 28.77 -13.80 -17.37
C PRO A 263 30.11 -14.45 -17.03
N GLN A 264 30.55 -14.29 -15.78
CA GLN A 264 31.80 -14.86 -15.29
C GLN A 264 31.58 -16.22 -14.62
N PRO A 265 32.63 -17.08 -14.53
CA PRO A 265 32.59 -18.28 -13.70
C PRO A 265 32.13 -17.97 -12.27
N GLY A 266 31.21 -18.80 -11.74
CA GLY A 266 30.64 -18.62 -10.40
C GLY A 266 29.36 -17.78 -10.35
N TRP A 267 29.05 -16.95 -11.36
CA TRP A 267 27.82 -16.13 -11.36
C TRP A 267 26.53 -16.95 -11.43
N THR A 268 26.60 -18.19 -11.94
CA THR A 268 25.50 -19.16 -11.92
C THR A 268 25.13 -19.62 -10.51
N ARG A 269 26.05 -19.52 -9.54
CA ARG A 269 25.83 -19.87 -8.14
C ARG A 269 25.29 -18.71 -7.31
N ILE A 270 25.37 -17.48 -7.83
CA ILE A 270 24.92 -16.29 -7.12
C ILE A 270 23.40 -16.13 -7.30
N PRO A 271 22.58 -16.27 -6.24
CA PRO A 271 21.13 -16.25 -6.40
C PRO A 271 20.60 -14.87 -6.83
N PHE A 272 19.70 -14.86 -7.81
CA PHE A 272 18.93 -13.68 -8.16
C PHE A 272 17.89 -13.32 -7.10
N HIS A 273 17.70 -12.02 -6.85
CA HIS A 273 16.68 -11.51 -5.95
C HIS A 273 15.96 -10.34 -6.61
N PHE A 274 14.64 -10.26 -6.44
CA PHE A 274 13.91 -9.05 -6.73
C PHE A 274 14.06 -8.06 -5.57
N TRP A 275 13.97 -6.78 -5.88
CA TRP A 275 14.01 -5.70 -4.90
C TRP A 275 12.87 -4.73 -5.12
N GLY A 276 12.16 -4.37 -4.05
CA GLY A 276 11.10 -3.37 -4.07
C GLY A 276 11.21 -2.43 -2.88
N PRO A 277 10.89 -1.12 -3.01
CA PRO A 277 10.82 -0.22 -1.88
C PRO A 277 9.89 -0.75 -0.79
N ALA A 278 10.31 -0.68 0.47
CA ALA A 278 9.46 -0.92 1.63
C ALA A 278 8.82 0.38 2.15
N PHE A 279 8.82 1.42 1.30
CA PHE A 279 8.28 2.73 1.57
C PHE A 279 7.50 3.27 0.38
N LYS A 280 6.52 4.14 0.65
CA LYS A 280 5.69 4.80 -0.33
C LYS A 280 6.48 5.89 -1.06
N VAL A 281 6.33 5.95 -2.38
CA VAL A 281 6.78 7.04 -3.27
C VAL A 281 5.84 7.10 -4.47
N ARG A 282 5.94 8.16 -5.27
CA ARG A 282 5.12 8.33 -6.48
C ARG A 282 5.32 7.14 -7.45
N PRO A 283 4.30 6.74 -8.22
CA PRO A 283 4.34 5.51 -9.02
C PRO A 283 5.56 5.40 -9.96
N GLN A 284 5.89 6.45 -10.70
CA GLN A 284 7.07 6.47 -11.57
C GLN A 284 8.38 6.23 -10.80
N SER A 285 8.52 6.85 -9.63
CA SER A 285 9.71 6.70 -8.78
C SER A 285 9.77 5.32 -8.15
N PHE A 286 8.61 4.77 -7.75
CA PHE A 286 8.50 3.41 -7.23
C PHE A 286 8.99 2.39 -8.26
N LEU A 287 8.47 2.44 -9.50
CA LEU A 287 8.86 1.51 -10.56
C LEU A 287 10.34 1.67 -10.93
N ARG A 288 10.83 2.92 -11.04
CA ARG A 288 12.24 3.21 -11.31
C ARG A 288 13.15 2.59 -10.26
N LEU A 289 12.85 2.79 -8.97
CA LEU A 289 13.63 2.24 -7.86
C LEU A 289 13.62 0.71 -7.85
N THR A 290 12.43 0.11 -7.99
CA THR A 290 12.25 -1.34 -8.10
C THR A 290 13.15 -1.92 -9.20
N HIS A 291 13.15 -1.33 -10.40
CA HIS A 291 14.01 -1.79 -11.50
C HIS A 291 15.49 -1.56 -11.21
N GLN A 292 15.88 -0.35 -10.83
CA GLN A 292 17.30 0.00 -10.66
C GLN A 292 17.96 -0.84 -9.57
N VAL A 293 17.31 -0.98 -8.40
CA VAL A 293 17.87 -1.80 -7.31
C VAL A 293 17.87 -3.28 -7.68
N THR A 294 16.83 -3.77 -8.38
CA THR A 294 16.82 -5.16 -8.89
C THR A 294 17.93 -5.41 -9.90
N LEU A 295 18.27 -4.46 -10.77
CA LEU A 295 19.36 -4.65 -11.73
C LEU A 295 20.74 -4.53 -11.09
N SER A 296 20.88 -3.67 -10.07
CA SER A 296 22.13 -3.48 -9.34
C SER A 296 22.51 -4.65 -8.44
N GLN A 297 21.53 -5.39 -7.92
CA GLN A 297 21.75 -6.55 -7.04
C GLN A 297 22.69 -6.28 -5.84
N PRO A 298 22.29 -5.43 -4.87
CA PRO A 298 23.10 -5.14 -3.67
C PRO A 298 23.33 -6.43 -2.86
N ARG A 299 24.55 -6.97 -2.83
CA ARG A 299 24.78 -8.34 -2.32
C ARG A 299 25.96 -8.49 -1.36
N ASP A 300 27.09 -7.87 -1.63
CA ASP A 300 28.37 -8.41 -1.13
C ASP A 300 28.74 -7.96 0.29
N THR A 301 27.90 -7.16 0.96
CA THR A 301 28.27 -6.52 2.24
C THR A 301 27.15 -6.44 3.27
N LEU A 302 26.04 -7.17 3.10
CA LEU A 302 24.90 -7.01 4.02
C LEU A 302 25.21 -7.54 5.43
N VAL A 303 25.06 -6.67 6.43
CA VAL A 303 25.23 -7.00 7.85
C VAL A 303 23.86 -7.34 8.46
N PRO A 304 23.68 -8.50 9.14
CA PRO A 304 22.39 -8.99 9.61
C PRO A 304 21.91 -8.31 10.90
N ARG A 305 21.86 -6.98 10.88
CA ARG A 305 21.35 -6.12 11.96
C ARG A 305 20.75 -4.85 11.37
N ILE A 306 19.99 -4.11 12.19
CA ILE A 306 19.59 -2.74 11.84
C ILE A 306 20.83 -1.83 11.73
N PRO A 307 20.80 -0.78 10.90
CA PRO A 307 21.86 0.21 10.89
C PRO A 307 21.83 1.07 12.17
N ASP A 308 22.97 1.61 12.57
CA ASP A 308 23.08 2.51 13.74
C ASP A 308 22.60 3.95 13.42
N GLY A 309 22.41 4.29 12.14
CA GLY A 309 22.04 5.61 11.66
C GLY A 309 20.54 5.86 11.45
N ALA A 310 20.22 7.03 10.90
CA ALA A 310 18.84 7.43 10.63
C ALA A 310 18.17 6.50 9.61
N MET A 311 16.95 6.06 9.91
CA MET A 311 16.16 5.16 9.06
C MET A 311 14.86 5.81 8.61
N HIS A 312 14.55 5.65 7.33
CA HIS A 312 13.20 5.92 6.82
C HIS A 312 12.25 4.79 7.26
N PRO A 313 11.01 5.10 7.67
CA PRO A 313 10.07 4.08 8.14
C PRO A 313 9.71 3.09 7.03
N VAL A 314 9.44 1.85 7.43
CA VAL A 314 8.75 0.89 6.56
C VAL A 314 7.27 1.25 6.57
N ASN A 315 6.71 1.71 5.44
CA ASN A 315 5.28 2.03 5.31
C ASN A 315 4.64 1.43 4.04
N LEU A 316 5.35 0.48 3.40
CA LEU A 316 4.83 -0.38 2.34
C LEU A 316 5.14 -1.87 2.65
N PRO A 317 4.13 -2.75 2.74
CA PRO A 317 4.36 -4.14 3.11
C PRO A 317 4.99 -4.96 1.97
N VAL A 318 5.55 -6.11 2.34
CA VAL A 318 6.19 -7.03 1.37
C VAL A 318 5.22 -7.53 0.30
N SER A 319 3.93 -7.66 0.61
CA SER A 319 2.89 -8.08 -0.35
C SER A 319 2.86 -7.15 -1.55
N GLU A 320 2.93 -5.84 -1.33
CA GLU A 320 2.96 -4.83 -2.41
C GLU A 320 4.21 -5.01 -3.27
N SER A 321 5.40 -5.14 -2.67
CA SER A 321 6.62 -5.40 -3.45
C SER A 321 6.54 -6.74 -4.20
N ALA A 322 5.88 -7.76 -3.64
CA ALA A 322 5.69 -9.04 -4.30
C ALA A 322 4.69 -8.98 -5.47
N GLU A 323 3.73 -8.06 -5.45
CA GLU A 323 2.83 -7.82 -6.60
C GLU A 323 3.57 -7.22 -7.80
N THR A 324 4.71 -6.56 -7.57
CA THR A 324 5.50 -5.94 -8.64
C THR A 324 6.41 -6.91 -9.40
N LEU A 325 6.58 -8.15 -8.95
CA LEU A 325 7.62 -9.04 -9.50
C LEU A 325 7.49 -9.20 -11.02
N LYS A 326 6.27 -9.39 -11.51
CA LYS A 326 5.99 -9.55 -12.95
C LYS A 326 6.10 -8.23 -13.72
N LEU A 327 5.78 -7.10 -13.10
CA LEU A 327 6.05 -5.77 -13.68
C LEU A 327 7.56 -5.51 -13.81
N ASN A 328 8.33 -5.92 -12.81
CA ASN A 328 9.77 -5.80 -12.79
C ASN A 328 10.40 -6.61 -13.94
N LEU A 329 9.97 -7.87 -14.10
CA LEU A 329 10.30 -8.71 -15.25
C LEU A 329 9.99 -8.00 -16.58
N ALA A 330 8.75 -7.51 -16.75
CA ALA A 330 8.36 -6.78 -17.95
C ALA A 330 9.20 -5.51 -18.19
N GLY A 331 9.70 -4.89 -17.13
CA GLY A 331 10.56 -3.71 -17.19
C GLY A 331 11.95 -3.99 -17.73
N PHE A 332 12.59 -5.08 -17.30
CA PHE A 332 13.98 -5.35 -17.64
C PHE A 332 14.23 -6.45 -18.67
N ILE A 333 13.27 -7.33 -18.98
CA ILE A 333 13.47 -8.37 -20.00
C ILE A 333 13.83 -7.73 -21.35
N ARG A 334 14.86 -8.25 -22.01
CA ARG A 334 15.28 -7.84 -23.36
C ARG A 334 15.52 -9.06 -24.25
N PRO A 335 15.17 -9.01 -25.56
CA PRO A 335 14.44 -7.93 -26.24
C PRO A 335 12.98 -7.82 -25.79
N ARG A 336 12.40 -6.63 -25.95
CA ARG A 336 11.05 -6.29 -25.47
C ARG A 336 9.94 -7.16 -26.06
N LYS A 337 10.16 -7.67 -27.28
CA LYS A 337 9.26 -8.62 -27.97
C LYS A 337 8.95 -9.88 -27.14
N ILE A 338 9.90 -10.34 -26.30
CA ILE A 338 9.65 -11.47 -25.37
C ILE A 338 8.54 -11.14 -24.38
N VAL A 339 8.47 -9.90 -23.89
CA VAL A 339 7.42 -9.46 -22.97
C VAL A 339 6.07 -9.47 -23.68
N GLU A 340 6.01 -8.93 -24.89
CA GLU A 340 4.77 -8.89 -25.68
C GLU A 340 4.21 -10.29 -25.98
N GLU A 341 5.09 -11.24 -26.29
CA GLU A 341 4.69 -12.58 -26.72
C GLU A 341 4.49 -13.59 -25.58
N ARG A 342 5.15 -13.39 -24.42
CA ARG A 342 5.26 -14.45 -23.40
C ARG A 342 5.00 -14.01 -21.96
N ILE A 343 4.70 -12.73 -21.70
CA ILE A 343 4.51 -12.28 -20.32
C ILE A 343 3.35 -12.99 -19.62
N ASP A 344 2.31 -13.41 -20.34
CA ASP A 344 1.21 -14.22 -19.83
C ASP A 344 1.69 -15.58 -19.28
N GLN A 345 2.63 -16.23 -19.97
CA GLN A 345 3.25 -17.51 -19.60
C GLN A 345 4.26 -17.39 -18.45
N ILE A 346 4.80 -16.18 -18.23
CA ILE A 346 5.77 -15.92 -17.17
C ILE A 346 5.04 -15.77 -15.84
N GLN A 347 5.45 -16.54 -14.84
CA GLN A 347 4.91 -16.45 -13.48
C GLN A 347 6.04 -16.19 -12.50
N ALA A 348 5.80 -15.35 -11.51
CA ALA A 348 6.75 -15.05 -10.44
C ALA A 348 6.02 -15.13 -9.10
N LYS A 349 6.43 -16.06 -8.24
CA LYS A 349 5.85 -16.26 -6.91
C LYS A 349 6.90 -16.00 -5.84
N ALA A 350 6.64 -15.03 -4.96
CA ALA A 350 7.51 -14.77 -3.83
C ALA A 350 7.60 -16.00 -2.90
N ALA A 351 8.82 -16.32 -2.45
CA ALA A 351 9.10 -17.48 -1.60
C ALA A 351 9.66 -17.07 -0.24
N ARG A 352 10.65 -16.15 -0.25
CA ARG A 352 11.28 -15.62 0.97
C ARG A 352 11.56 -14.14 0.80
N TYR A 353 11.60 -13.41 1.91
CA TYR A 353 11.93 -12.00 1.91
C TYR A 353 12.86 -11.64 3.07
N LEU A 354 13.58 -10.53 2.90
CA LEU A 354 14.41 -9.90 3.91
C LEU A 354 14.19 -8.38 3.83
N LEU A 355 14.00 -7.72 4.97
CA LEU A 355 14.03 -6.27 5.03
C LEU A 355 15.48 -5.80 4.98
N VAL A 356 15.84 -4.98 4.01
CA VAL A 356 17.21 -4.49 3.84
C VAL A 356 17.21 -2.97 3.80
N TYR A 357 18.02 -2.36 4.65
CA TYR A 357 18.26 -0.92 4.64
C TYR A 357 19.46 -0.61 3.75
N LEU A 358 19.25 0.20 2.72
CA LEU A 358 20.30 0.68 1.82
C LEU A 358 20.68 2.13 2.19
N PRO A 359 21.97 2.48 2.27
CA PRO A 359 22.41 3.82 2.65
C PRO A 359 22.27 4.78 1.48
N PHE A 360 21.70 5.96 1.72
CA PHE A 360 21.68 7.06 0.77
C PHE A 360 22.31 8.29 1.41
N GLU A 361 23.30 8.87 0.73
CA GLU A 361 23.90 10.15 1.08
C GLU A 361 22.85 11.26 1.03
N VAL A 362 22.76 12.03 2.11
CA VAL A 362 21.90 13.21 2.17
C VAL A 362 22.60 14.36 1.44
N ARG A 363 22.03 14.75 0.30
CA ARG A 363 22.43 15.96 -0.44
C ARG A 363 21.32 17.02 -0.33
N HIS A 364 21.55 18.19 -0.92
CA HIS A 364 20.64 19.34 -0.77
C HIS A 364 19.18 19.02 -1.15
N HIS A 365 18.94 18.44 -2.33
CA HIS A 365 17.60 18.07 -2.80
C HIS A 365 17.36 16.56 -2.93
N ASP A 366 18.42 15.77 -2.97
CA ASP A 366 18.36 14.35 -3.28
C ASP A 366 19.03 13.51 -2.21
N LEU A 367 18.57 12.28 -2.12
CA LEU A 367 19.22 11.17 -1.44
C LEU A 367 19.88 10.33 -2.52
N VAL A 368 21.18 10.08 -2.41
CA VAL A 368 21.95 9.39 -3.46
C VAL A 368 22.59 8.11 -2.91
N GLN A 369 22.31 6.98 -3.53
CA GLN A 369 23.06 5.74 -3.32
C GLN A 369 24.28 5.77 -4.28
N PRO A 370 25.52 5.82 -3.76
CA PRO A 370 26.70 6.10 -4.57
C PRO A 370 27.11 4.94 -5.49
N ASP A 371 27.07 3.70 -5.00
CA ASP A 371 27.58 2.52 -5.72
C ASP A 371 26.77 2.18 -6.98
N PHE A 372 25.46 2.41 -6.90
CA PHE A 372 24.46 2.10 -7.91
C PHE A 372 23.97 3.35 -8.64
N LYS A 373 24.41 4.54 -8.21
CA LYS A 373 24.04 5.85 -8.79
C LYS A 373 22.53 6.07 -8.83
N ILE A 374 21.84 5.69 -7.76
CA ILE A 374 20.39 5.82 -7.63
C ILE A 374 20.07 7.08 -6.83
N ALA A 375 19.22 7.96 -7.34
CA ALA A 375 18.79 9.16 -6.64
C ALA A 375 17.28 9.12 -6.30
N VAL A 376 16.93 9.61 -5.11
CA VAL A 376 15.55 9.83 -4.66
C VAL A 376 15.42 11.26 -4.20
N ASN A 377 14.46 12.00 -4.75
CA ASN A 377 14.24 13.38 -4.35
C ASN A 377 13.63 13.43 -2.95
N ARG A 378 14.19 14.26 -2.06
CA ARG A 378 13.77 14.36 -0.65
C ARG A 378 12.31 14.77 -0.49
N ASN A 379 11.83 15.67 -1.35
CA ASN A 379 10.44 16.14 -1.29
C ASN A 379 9.44 15.03 -1.66
N GLN A 380 9.85 14.05 -2.48
CA GLN A 380 8.99 12.91 -2.80
C GLN A 380 8.70 12.05 -1.58
N LEU A 381 9.68 11.85 -0.69
CA LEU A 381 9.49 11.09 0.54
C LEU A 381 8.58 11.83 1.55
N ALA A 382 8.73 13.15 1.64
CA ALA A 382 7.90 13.97 2.52
C ALA A 382 6.42 13.98 2.07
N LEU A 383 6.18 14.04 0.75
CA LEU A 383 4.84 14.10 0.16
C LEU A 383 4.18 12.71 0.04
N ALA A 384 4.94 11.63 0.19
CA ALA A 384 4.44 10.26 0.05
C ALA A 384 3.49 9.82 1.18
N GLY A 385 3.44 10.55 2.30
CA GLY A 385 2.44 10.29 3.36
C GLY A 385 0.99 10.45 2.89
N ASN A 386 0.78 11.20 1.79
CA ASN A 386 -0.53 11.37 1.16
C ASN A 386 -0.84 10.30 0.09
N LEU A 387 0.05 9.35 -0.16
CA LEU A 387 -0.17 8.24 -1.12
C LEU A 387 -0.92 7.07 -0.48
#